data_AF-A0A6I9P0N2-F1
#
_entry.id   AF-A0A6I9P0N2-F1
#
_cell.length_a   1.000
_cell.length_b   1.000
_cell.length_c   1.000
_cell.angle_alpha   90.00
_cell.angle_beta   90.00
_cell.angle_gamma   90.00
#
_symmetry.space_group_name_H-M   'P 1'
#
loop_
_entity.id
_entity.type
_entity.pdbx_description
1 polymer ?
#
loop_
_entity_poly.entity_id
_entity_poly.type
_entity_poly.pdbx_seq_one_letter_code
_entity_poly.pdbx_strand_id
1 'polypeptide(L)'
;MIFLTPLLLFLASCVSGTFVVNVTQASYQAEENQNITLEWTFSTRRDTSLNSISIVCDLVSVRPYNLLHLYKGIELPESQDPEFAGRVQWDKDVLTEGRLTLHVSRLRTSDSGFYICKVFTDYGRNNGRCCLNVTAAEELEPQRPRESTTRESEKTLAYRCDNNSDSLYRQHGLHCFNKI
;
A
#
# COMPACT_ATOMS: atom_id res chain seq x y z
N MET A 1 -64.49 22.32 8.12
CA MET A 1 -63.17 21.83 8.57
C MET A 1 -62.49 21.15 7.39
N ILE A 2 -61.46 21.77 6.82
CA ILE A 2 -60.55 21.10 5.89
C ILE A 2 -59.15 21.58 6.28
N PHE A 3 -58.40 20.72 6.97
CA PHE A 3 -56.98 20.94 7.24
C PHE A 3 -56.21 20.20 6.13
N LEU A 4 -55.63 20.95 5.20
CA LEU A 4 -54.70 20.42 4.20
C LEU A 4 -53.34 20.27 4.89
N THR A 5 -52.96 19.06 5.26
CA THR A 5 -51.58 18.76 5.68
C THR A 5 -50.68 18.75 4.45
N PRO A 6 -49.62 19.57 4.37
CA PRO A 6 -48.65 19.47 3.29
C PRO A 6 -47.85 18.17 3.47
N LEU A 7 -47.92 17.30 2.47
CA LEU A 7 -47.13 16.09 2.38
C LEU A 7 -45.64 16.48 2.30
N LEU A 8 -44.96 16.53 3.44
CA LEU A 8 -43.50 16.64 3.49
C LEU A 8 -42.92 15.30 2.99
N LEU A 9 -42.59 15.24 1.70
CA LEU A 9 -41.71 14.21 1.16
C LEU A 9 -40.31 14.45 1.74
N PHE A 10 -40.02 13.87 2.90
CA PHE A 10 -38.65 13.69 3.36
C PHE A 10 -37.96 12.75 2.37
N LEU A 11 -37.33 13.33 1.35
CA LEU A 11 -36.27 12.65 0.62
C LEU A 11 -35.16 12.43 1.64
N ALA A 12 -35.18 11.28 2.31
CA ALA A 12 -33.99 10.77 2.98
C ALA A 12 -32.95 10.63 1.87
N SER A 13 -32.12 11.65 1.70
CA SER A 13 -30.99 11.59 0.78
C SER A 13 -30.17 10.40 1.24
N CYS A 14 -30.19 9.33 0.44
CA CYS A 14 -29.26 8.24 0.61
C CYS A 14 -27.87 8.82 0.33
N VAL A 15 -27.21 9.34 1.37
CA VAL A 15 -25.79 9.63 1.32
C VAL A 15 -25.12 8.26 1.28
N SER A 16 -25.09 7.65 0.09
CA SER A 16 -24.30 6.47 -0.19
C SER A 16 -22.84 6.90 -0.13
N GLY A 17 -22.24 6.77 1.04
CA GLY A 17 -20.82 7.08 1.25
C GLY A 17 -19.97 6.25 0.29
N THR A 18 -19.02 6.90 -0.39
CA THR A 18 -18.05 6.23 -1.25
C THR A 18 -17.03 5.47 -0.40
N PHE A 19 -16.74 4.22 -0.77
CA PHE A 19 -15.67 3.45 -0.13
C PHE A 19 -14.31 3.93 -0.65
N VAL A 20 -13.49 4.48 0.25
CA VAL A 20 -12.17 5.02 -0.08
C VAL A 20 -11.09 4.24 0.65
N VAL A 21 -9.91 4.19 0.02
CA VAL A 21 -8.66 3.73 0.63
C VAL A 21 -7.63 4.83 0.35
N ASN A 22 -7.13 5.45 1.41
CA ASN A 22 -6.19 6.55 1.35
C ASN A 22 -4.85 6.15 1.95
N VAL A 23 -3.80 6.89 1.58
CA VAL A 23 -2.49 6.82 2.24
C VAL A 23 -2.33 8.00 3.17
N THR A 24 -1.66 7.81 4.30
CA THR A 24 -1.32 8.93 5.21
C THR A 24 -0.25 9.83 4.60
N GLN A 25 0.67 9.23 3.83
CA GLN A 25 1.75 9.91 3.13
C GLN A 25 1.96 9.29 1.75
N ALA A 26 2.04 10.13 0.72
CA ALA A 26 2.17 9.68 -0.66
C ALA A 26 3.59 9.24 -1.03
N SER A 27 4.61 9.73 -0.32
CA SER A 27 6.03 9.46 -0.60
C SER A 27 6.83 9.38 0.69
N TYR A 28 7.56 8.29 0.88
CA TYR A 28 8.42 8.00 2.02
C TYR A 28 9.89 7.98 1.58
N GLN A 29 10.77 8.43 2.46
CA GLN A 29 12.22 8.39 2.29
C GLN A 29 12.82 7.66 3.48
N ALA A 30 13.77 6.77 3.22
CA ALA A 30 14.51 6.05 4.25
C ALA A 30 15.91 5.71 3.76
N GLU A 31 16.80 5.37 4.68
CA GLU A 31 18.11 4.82 4.35
C GLU A 31 18.11 3.30 4.49
N GLU A 32 19.04 2.66 3.79
CA GLU A 32 19.29 1.23 3.91
C GLU A 32 19.55 0.82 5.37
N ASN A 33 19.11 -0.37 5.74
CA ASN A 33 19.12 -0.94 7.09
C ASN A 33 18.20 -0.26 8.11
N GLN A 34 17.55 0.86 7.77
CA GLN A 34 16.51 1.44 8.63
C GLN A 34 15.20 0.64 8.56
N ASN A 35 14.26 1.02 9.42
CA ASN A 35 12.88 0.54 9.42
C ASN A 35 11.96 1.68 9.01
N ILE A 36 10.84 1.36 8.38
CA ILE A 36 9.80 2.33 8.05
C ILE A 36 8.42 1.78 8.36
N THR A 37 7.48 2.69 8.53
CA THR A 37 6.06 2.38 8.72
C THR A 37 5.28 2.98 7.57
N LEU A 38 4.56 2.15 6.83
CA LEU A 38 3.68 2.53 5.74
C LEU A 38 2.24 2.42 6.22
N GLU A 39 1.45 3.49 6.07
CA GLU A 39 0.09 3.53 6.60
C GLU A 39 -0.97 3.86 5.54
N TRP A 40 -2.07 3.11 5.60
CA TRP A 40 -3.29 3.32 4.86
C TRP A 40 -4.47 3.51 5.82
N THR A 41 -5.45 4.27 5.36
CA THR A 41 -6.78 4.36 5.98
C THR A 41 -7.84 3.96 4.99
N PHE A 42 -8.95 3.38 5.44
CA PHE A 42 -10.05 2.99 4.57
C PHE A 42 -11.40 3.15 5.26
N SER A 43 -12.46 3.33 4.44
CA SER A 43 -13.82 3.52 4.97
C SER A 43 -14.27 2.30 5.78
N THR A 44 -14.74 2.52 6.99
CA THR A 44 -15.36 1.51 7.85
C THR A 44 -16.81 1.85 8.21
N ARG A 45 -17.54 0.83 8.65
CA ARG A 45 -18.88 0.95 9.20
C ARG A 45 -18.83 0.56 10.69
N ARG A 46 -19.86 0.95 11.46
CA ARG A 46 -19.92 0.65 12.90
C ARG A 46 -19.99 -0.87 13.19
N ASP A 47 -20.46 -1.64 12.22
CA ASP A 47 -20.62 -3.09 12.26
C ASP A 47 -19.51 -3.84 11.51
N THR A 48 -18.45 -3.14 11.08
CA THR A 48 -17.31 -3.78 10.41
C THR A 48 -16.68 -4.84 11.29
N SER A 49 -16.60 -6.06 10.76
CA SER A 49 -15.98 -7.21 11.39
C SER A 49 -14.72 -7.60 10.62
N LEU A 50 -13.71 -8.15 11.29
CA LEU A 50 -12.51 -8.68 10.63
C LEU A 50 -12.87 -9.71 9.54
N ASN A 51 -13.92 -10.50 9.75
CA ASN A 51 -14.35 -11.53 8.80
C ASN A 51 -14.89 -10.98 7.48
N SER A 52 -15.22 -9.68 7.40
CA SER A 52 -15.61 -9.02 6.15
C SER A 52 -14.45 -8.32 5.46
N ILE A 53 -13.25 -8.26 6.06
CA ILE A 53 -12.09 -7.56 5.51
C ILE A 53 -11.14 -8.55 4.84
N SER A 54 -10.83 -8.31 3.56
CA SER A 54 -9.70 -8.95 2.87
C SER A 54 -8.78 -7.89 2.31
N ILE A 55 -7.46 -8.08 2.47
CA ILE A 55 -6.45 -7.09 2.10
C ILE A 55 -5.32 -7.79 1.34
N VAL A 56 -4.87 -7.15 0.26
CA VAL A 56 -3.67 -7.57 -0.47
C VAL A 56 -2.76 -6.37 -0.62
N CYS A 57 -1.56 -6.45 -0.07
CA CYS A 57 -0.53 -5.43 -0.20
C CYS A 57 0.66 -5.95 -0.98
N ASP A 58 1.07 -5.20 -1.99
CA ASP A 58 2.12 -5.57 -2.92
C ASP A 58 3.12 -4.43 -3.12
N LEU A 59 4.41 -4.75 -3.25
CA LEU A 59 5.38 -3.89 -3.94
C LEU A 59 5.22 -4.13 -5.44
N VAL A 60 4.84 -3.08 -6.17
CA VAL A 60 4.58 -3.13 -7.60
C VAL A 60 5.88 -3.34 -8.36
N SER A 61 5.94 -4.43 -9.12
CA SER A 61 7.01 -4.74 -10.05
C SER A 61 6.50 -5.60 -11.21
N VAL A 62 7.34 -5.95 -12.18
CA VAL A 62 7.02 -6.88 -13.27
C VAL A 62 6.47 -8.20 -12.71
N ARG A 63 7.07 -8.66 -11.60
CA ARG A 63 6.49 -9.66 -10.71
C ARG A 63 6.26 -8.99 -9.37
N PRO A 64 5.00 -8.73 -8.96
CA PRO A 64 4.71 -8.11 -7.69
C PRO A 64 5.24 -8.94 -6.53
N TYR A 65 5.84 -8.29 -5.54
CA TYR A 65 6.21 -8.93 -4.28
C TYR A 65 5.06 -8.76 -3.31
N ASN A 66 4.47 -9.85 -2.83
CA ASN A 66 3.39 -9.80 -1.86
C ASN A 66 3.96 -9.55 -0.45
N LEU A 67 3.50 -8.49 0.20
CA LEU A 67 3.91 -8.16 1.57
C LEU A 67 2.94 -8.73 2.62
N LEU A 68 1.65 -8.66 2.31
CA LEU A 68 0.57 -9.08 3.19
C LEU A 68 -0.61 -9.58 2.37
N HIS A 69 -1.16 -10.72 2.77
CA HIS A 69 -2.41 -11.23 2.26
C HIS A 69 -3.32 -11.64 3.43
N LEU A 70 -4.41 -10.91 3.59
CA LEU A 70 -5.48 -11.21 4.53
C LEU A 70 -6.72 -11.67 3.77
N TYR A 71 -7.26 -12.82 4.14
CA TYR A 71 -8.56 -13.29 3.71
C TYR A 71 -9.50 -13.38 4.89
N LYS A 72 -10.56 -12.56 4.89
CA LYS A 72 -11.53 -12.47 6.00
C LYS A 72 -10.84 -12.25 7.36
N GLY A 73 -9.87 -11.33 7.39
CA GLY A 73 -9.12 -10.97 8.59
C GLY A 73 -8.10 -12.00 9.06
N ILE A 74 -7.93 -13.11 8.32
CA ILE A 74 -6.95 -14.15 8.59
C ILE A 74 -5.78 -13.98 7.63
N GLU A 75 -4.57 -13.92 8.18
CA GLU A 75 -3.34 -13.85 7.39
C GLU A 75 -3.07 -15.19 6.70
N LEU A 76 -2.57 -15.13 5.47
CA LEU A 76 -2.11 -16.26 4.67
C LEU A 76 -0.59 -16.16 4.46
N PRO A 77 0.22 -16.59 5.44
CA PRO A 77 1.67 -16.38 5.43
C PRO A 77 2.37 -17.02 4.22
N GLU A 78 1.80 -18.09 3.66
CA GLU A 78 2.35 -18.78 2.49
C GLU A 78 2.27 -17.94 1.21
N SER A 79 1.47 -16.87 1.22
CA SER A 79 1.41 -15.91 0.10
C SER A 79 2.52 -14.86 0.16
N GLN A 80 3.17 -14.66 1.32
CA GLN A 80 4.18 -13.63 1.48
C GLN A 80 5.42 -13.95 0.66
N ASP A 81 5.94 -12.94 -0.04
CA ASP A 81 7.13 -13.12 -0.85
C ASP A 81 8.37 -13.38 0.02
N PRO A 82 9.23 -14.36 -0.32
CA PRO A 82 10.45 -14.67 0.43
C PRO A 82 11.38 -13.47 0.66
N GLU A 83 11.40 -12.47 -0.24
CA GLU A 83 12.21 -11.26 -0.06
C GLU A 83 11.72 -10.39 1.11
N PHE A 84 10.45 -10.50 1.49
CA PHE A 84 9.84 -9.75 2.60
C PHE A 84 9.59 -10.61 3.85
N ALA A 85 9.84 -11.92 3.78
CA ALA A 85 9.67 -12.86 4.88
C ALA A 85 10.43 -12.41 6.13
N GLY A 86 9.71 -12.28 7.25
CA GLY A 86 10.26 -11.83 8.54
C GLY A 86 10.74 -10.38 8.57
N ARG A 87 10.45 -9.58 7.54
CA ARG A 87 10.72 -8.14 7.49
C ARG A 87 9.47 -7.30 7.69
N VAL A 88 8.30 -7.82 7.32
CA VAL A 88 7.01 -7.14 7.40
C VAL A 88 6.23 -7.60 8.63
N GLN A 89 5.80 -6.64 9.45
CA GLN A 89 4.82 -6.82 10.52
C GLN A 89 3.65 -5.88 10.31
N TRP A 90 2.49 -6.16 10.91
CA TRP A 90 1.29 -5.34 10.74
C TRP A 90 0.41 -5.31 11.99
N ASP A 91 -0.31 -4.20 12.16
CA ASP A 91 -1.15 -3.96 13.34
C ASP A 91 -2.56 -4.55 13.15
N LYS A 92 -2.84 -5.66 13.81
CA LYS A 92 -4.14 -6.34 13.69
C LYS A 92 -5.30 -5.63 14.37
N ASP A 93 -5.02 -5.01 15.50
CA ASP A 93 -6.07 -4.53 16.41
C ASP A 93 -6.81 -3.29 15.88
N VAL A 94 -6.21 -2.56 14.93
CA VAL A 94 -6.77 -1.31 14.36
C VAL A 94 -7.42 -1.49 12.99
N LEU A 95 -7.46 -2.72 12.45
CA LEU A 95 -8.08 -2.98 11.15
C LEU A 95 -9.58 -2.63 11.12
N THR A 96 -10.32 -2.97 12.18
CA THR A 96 -11.76 -2.67 12.27
C THR A 96 -12.03 -1.17 12.39
N GLU A 97 -11.03 -0.39 12.80
CA GLU A 97 -11.07 1.08 12.82
C GLU A 97 -10.73 1.69 11.46
N GLY A 98 -10.40 0.86 10.47
CA GLY A 98 -10.11 1.32 9.11
C GLY A 98 -8.68 1.74 8.91
N ARG A 99 -7.75 1.23 9.74
CA ARG A 99 -6.33 1.53 9.64
C ARG A 99 -5.56 0.27 9.30
N LEU A 100 -4.62 0.40 8.37
CA LEU A 100 -3.68 -0.65 8.01
C LEU A 100 -2.27 -0.07 8.09
N THR A 101 -1.46 -0.67 8.94
CA THR A 101 -0.08 -0.26 9.18
C THR A 101 0.84 -1.42 8.83
N LEU A 102 1.83 -1.19 7.96
CA LEU A 102 2.90 -2.14 7.66
C LEU A 102 4.23 -1.60 8.18
N HIS A 103 4.86 -2.35 9.07
CA HIS A 103 6.22 -2.09 9.54
C HIS A 103 7.20 -2.91 8.71
N VAL A 104 8.01 -2.24 7.91
CA VAL A 104 9.03 -2.87 7.07
C VAL A 104 10.39 -2.62 7.70
N SER A 105 11.07 -3.69 8.08
CA SER A 105 12.37 -3.64 8.74
C SER A 105 13.51 -4.06 7.82
N ARG A 106 14.74 -3.64 8.17
CA ARG A 106 15.97 -3.98 7.43
C ARG A 106 15.82 -3.65 5.94
N LEU A 107 15.51 -2.38 5.67
CA LEU A 107 15.30 -1.90 4.32
C LEU A 107 16.53 -2.12 3.46
N ARG A 108 16.30 -2.45 2.20
CA ARG A 108 17.30 -2.56 1.14
C ARG A 108 17.00 -1.49 0.10
N THR A 109 18.02 -1.04 -0.62
CA THR A 109 17.80 -0.12 -1.75
C THR A 109 16.80 -0.68 -2.79
N SER A 110 16.75 -2.01 -2.95
CA SER A 110 15.80 -2.73 -3.82
C SER A 110 14.34 -2.68 -3.35
N ASP A 111 14.07 -2.28 -2.11
CA ASP A 111 12.71 -2.12 -1.58
C ASP A 111 12.06 -0.80 -2.05
N SER A 112 12.80 0.04 -2.78
CA SER A 112 12.27 1.26 -3.38
C SER A 112 11.22 0.94 -4.44
N GLY A 113 10.11 1.68 -4.43
CA GLY A 113 9.06 1.57 -5.43
C GLY A 113 7.68 1.94 -4.91
N PHE A 114 6.65 1.55 -5.67
CA PHE A 114 5.27 1.80 -5.30
C PHE A 114 4.70 0.64 -4.51
N TYR A 115 4.22 0.94 -3.31
CA TYR A 115 3.48 0.03 -2.46
C TYR A 115 2.00 0.30 -2.64
N ILE A 116 1.23 -0.75 -2.93
CA ILE A 116 -0.22 -0.67 -3.10
C ILE A 116 -0.91 -1.62 -2.14
N CYS A 117 -1.92 -1.14 -1.43
CA CYS A 117 -2.82 -1.97 -0.65
C CYS A 117 -4.22 -1.90 -1.22
N LYS A 118 -4.77 -3.06 -1.56
CA LYS A 118 -6.13 -3.25 -2.06
C LYS A 118 -6.97 -3.78 -0.91
N VAL A 119 -8.07 -3.10 -0.61
CA VAL A 119 -8.97 -3.47 0.50
C VAL A 119 -10.32 -3.89 -0.08
N PHE A 120 -10.81 -5.03 0.37
CA PHE A 120 -12.10 -5.60 -0.01
C PHE A 120 -12.96 -5.80 1.21
N THR A 121 -14.17 -5.28 1.14
CA THR A 121 -15.23 -5.48 2.13
C THR A 121 -16.52 -5.88 1.41
N ASP A 122 -17.53 -6.31 2.16
CA ASP A 122 -18.87 -6.59 1.65
C ASP A 122 -19.59 -5.33 1.14
N TYR A 123 -19.11 -4.14 1.50
CA TYR A 123 -19.70 -2.87 1.11
C TYR A 123 -18.83 -1.99 0.22
N GLY A 124 -17.65 -2.46 -0.19
CA GLY A 124 -16.79 -1.68 -1.05
C GLY A 124 -15.42 -2.29 -1.29
N ARG A 125 -14.81 -1.86 -2.40
CA ARG A 125 -13.46 -2.23 -2.81
C ARG A 125 -12.76 -1.00 -3.35
N ASN A 126 -11.56 -0.74 -2.88
CA ASN A 126 -10.70 0.29 -3.43
C ASN A 126 -9.22 -0.03 -3.11
N ASN A 127 -8.31 0.84 -3.53
CA ASN A 127 -6.89 0.71 -3.25
C ASN A 127 -6.24 2.09 -3.04
N GLY A 128 -5.15 2.11 -2.29
CA GLY A 128 -4.30 3.28 -2.10
C GLY A 128 -2.84 2.91 -2.36
N ARG A 129 -2.06 3.86 -2.88
CA ARG A 129 -0.64 3.65 -3.19
C ARG A 129 0.24 4.74 -2.58
N CYS A 130 1.42 4.36 -2.13
CA CYS A 130 2.48 5.28 -1.74
C CYS A 130 3.81 4.87 -2.39
N CYS A 131 4.71 5.82 -2.55
CA CYS A 131 6.09 5.58 -2.95
C CYS A 131 6.97 5.42 -1.71
N LEU A 132 7.92 4.49 -1.75
CA LEU A 132 9.06 4.45 -0.86
C LEU A 132 10.34 4.59 -1.68
N ASN A 133 11.25 5.46 -1.25
CA ASN A 133 12.59 5.57 -1.81
C ASN A 133 13.62 5.30 -0.72
N VAL A 134 14.45 4.27 -0.92
CA VAL A 134 15.49 3.85 0.00
C VAL A 134 16.85 4.19 -0.59
N THR A 135 17.59 5.08 0.07
CA THR A 135 18.96 5.44 -0.32
C THR A 135 19.98 4.55 0.36
N ALA A 136 21.15 4.38 -0.26
CA ALA A 136 22.26 3.67 0.40
C ALA A 136 22.65 4.39 1.69
N ALA A 137 23.04 3.63 2.71
CA ALA A 137 23.60 4.19 3.93
C ALA A 137 24.96 4.85 3.61
N GLU A 138 25.21 6.04 4.14
CA GLU A 138 26.50 6.68 3.98
C GLU A 138 27.52 6.00 4.89
N GLU A 139 28.41 5.19 4.30
CA GLU A 139 29.46 4.49 5.03
C GLU A 139 30.55 5.50 5.44
N LEU A 140 30.62 5.84 6.73
CA LEU A 140 31.72 6.61 7.32
C LEU A 140 32.98 5.72 7.42
N GLU A 141 33.66 5.48 6.29
CA GLU A 141 34.93 4.73 6.29
C GLU A 141 36.14 5.60 6.70
N PRO A 142 37.01 5.12 7.61
CA PRO A 142 38.39 5.61 7.73
C PRO A 142 39.18 5.32 6.45
N GLN A 143 39.95 6.30 5.95
CA GLN A 143 40.63 6.21 4.66
C GLN A 143 41.53 4.96 4.53
N ARG A 144 41.15 4.03 3.65
CA ARG A 144 42.04 3.00 3.08
C ARG A 144 41.95 3.05 1.53
N PRO A 145 43.06 2.94 0.79
CA PRO A 145 43.06 3.09 -0.68
C PRO A 145 42.15 2.07 -1.37
N ARG A 146 41.23 2.57 -2.21
CA ARG A 146 40.26 1.77 -2.99
C ARG A 146 40.96 1.06 -4.15
N GLU A 147 40.85 -0.27 -4.18
CA GLU A 147 41.10 -1.08 -5.37
C GLU A 147 39.76 -1.32 -6.09
N SER A 148 39.62 -0.77 -7.29
CA SER A 148 38.38 -0.82 -8.07
C SER A 148 38.26 -2.14 -8.81
N THR A 149 37.36 -3.02 -8.37
CA THR A 149 36.85 -4.10 -9.22
C THR A 149 35.36 -3.85 -9.47
N THR A 150 35.05 -3.36 -10.66
CA THR A 150 33.69 -3.17 -11.15
C THR A 150 33.07 -4.55 -11.38
N ARG A 151 32.09 -4.94 -10.56
CA ARG A 151 31.14 -6.00 -10.93
C ARG A 151 29.84 -5.34 -11.38
N GLU A 152 29.51 -5.64 -12.62
CA GLU A 152 28.32 -5.26 -13.35
C GLU A 152 27.07 -5.67 -12.55
N SER A 153 26.35 -4.68 -12.02
CA SER A 153 25.13 -4.88 -11.25
C SER A 153 24.01 -5.31 -12.18
N GLU A 154 23.43 -6.48 -11.92
CA GLU A 154 22.17 -6.92 -12.51
C GLU A 154 21.13 -5.81 -12.37
N LYS A 155 20.57 -5.42 -13.51
CA LYS A 155 19.66 -4.28 -13.65
C LYS A 155 18.29 -4.67 -13.11
N THR A 156 18.12 -4.70 -11.79
CA THR A 156 16.78 -4.71 -11.17
C THR A 156 16.08 -3.44 -11.64
N LEU A 157 14.92 -3.59 -12.29
CA LEU A 157 14.14 -2.50 -12.83
C LEU A 157 13.61 -1.64 -11.66
N ALA A 158 14.39 -0.67 -11.21
CA ALA A 158 13.97 0.28 -10.19
C ALA A 158 12.88 1.17 -10.79
N TYR A 159 11.63 0.99 -10.34
CA TYR A 159 10.57 1.93 -10.67
C TYR A 159 10.86 3.22 -9.90
N ARG A 160 11.44 4.21 -10.59
CA ARG A 160 11.62 5.54 -10.03
C ARG A 160 10.25 6.17 -9.80
N CYS A 161 10.03 6.72 -8.61
CA CYS A 161 8.79 7.38 -8.27
C CYS A 161 8.70 8.73 -8.99
N ASP A 162 8.25 8.70 -10.25
CA ASP A 162 7.95 9.93 -11.00
C ASP A 162 6.44 10.22 -10.95
N ASN A 163 6.13 11.47 -10.58
CA ASN A 163 4.77 12.02 -10.45
C ASN A 163 3.94 11.95 -11.75
N ASN A 164 4.55 11.60 -12.89
CA ASN A 164 3.87 11.51 -14.19
C ASN A 164 3.13 10.17 -14.41
N SER A 165 3.34 9.18 -13.54
CA SER A 165 2.66 7.88 -13.60
C SER A 165 1.19 7.91 -13.12
N ASP A 166 0.70 9.07 -12.66
CA ASP A 166 -0.66 9.27 -12.16
C ASP A 166 -1.71 9.45 -13.29
N SER A 167 -1.29 9.88 -14.48
CA SER A 167 -2.19 10.10 -15.63
C SER A 167 -2.51 8.83 -16.41
N LEU A 168 -1.57 7.89 -16.52
CA LEU A 168 -1.75 6.65 -17.30
C LEU A 168 -2.68 5.62 -16.62
N TYR A 169 -2.89 5.73 -15.31
CA TYR A 169 -3.62 4.71 -14.53
C TYR A 169 -5.11 5.00 -14.32
N ARG A 170 -5.58 6.25 -14.50
CA ARG A 170 -7.02 6.54 -14.37
C ARG A 170 -7.88 5.90 -15.48
N GLN A 171 -7.27 5.45 -16.57
CA GLN A 171 -8.02 5.05 -17.77
C GLN A 171 -8.19 3.54 -17.94
N HIS A 172 -7.29 2.69 -17.42
CA HIS A 172 -7.32 1.25 -17.70
C HIS A 172 -6.83 0.39 -16.52
N GLY A 173 -7.70 0.16 -15.53
CA GLY A 173 -7.47 -0.88 -14.52
C GLY A 173 -7.08 -2.20 -15.19
N LEU A 174 -5.90 -2.72 -14.81
CA LEU A 174 -5.19 -3.88 -15.37
C LEU A 174 -4.59 -3.63 -16.76
N HIS A 175 -3.27 -3.41 -16.81
CA HIS A 175 -2.30 -3.98 -17.77
C HIS A 175 -0.99 -3.16 -17.68
N CYS A 176 -0.09 -3.55 -16.77
CA CYS A 176 1.33 -3.22 -16.93
C CYS A 176 1.94 -4.34 -17.79
N PHE A 177 2.00 -4.14 -19.10
CA PHE A 177 2.98 -4.81 -19.95
C PHE A 177 4.08 -3.81 -20.35
N ASN A 178 5.32 -4.29 -20.27
CA ASN A 178 6.57 -3.66 -20.74
C ASN A 178 6.49 -3.27 -22.24
N LYS A 179 7.41 -2.55 -22.88
CA LYS A 179 8.86 -2.28 -22.71
C LYS A 179 9.20 -1.07 -23.61
N ILE A 180 10.38 -0.48 -23.37
CA ILE A 180 11.25 0.31 -24.28
C ILE A 180 10.76 0.43 -25.72
#